data_AF-A0A2S9G0C8-F1
#
_entry.id   AF-A0A2S9G0C8-F1
#
_cell.length_a   1.000
_cell.length_b   1.000
_cell.length_c   1.000
_cell.angle_alpha   90.00
_cell.angle_beta   90.00
_cell.angle_gamma   90.00
#
_symmetry.space_group_name_H-M   'P 1'
#
loop_
_entity.id
_entity.type
_entity.pdbx_description
1 polymer ?
#
loop_
_entity_poly.entity_id
_entity_poly.type
_entity_poly.pdbx_seq_one_letter_code
_entity_poly.pdbx_strand_id
1 'polypeptide(L)'
;EPKAILNTGDLLRLQDVAANNFVHHALVDYVVRIVTATREPEQFGMPDAKAWIAYGASPRASLGIIAASRALALVRGRDYVIPQ
;
A
#
# COMPACT_ATOMS: atom_id res chain seq x y z
N GLU A 1 30.29 -16.57 10.82
CA GLU A 1 30.29 -15.30 10.05
C GLU A 1 28.95 -15.11 9.35
N PRO A 2 28.43 -13.87 9.25
CA PRO A 2 27.22 -13.61 8.48
C PRO A 2 27.46 -13.87 6.98
N LYS A 3 26.58 -14.65 6.35
CA LYS A 3 26.66 -14.97 4.93
C LYS A 3 25.84 -13.98 4.11
N ALA A 4 26.45 -13.36 3.11
CA ALA A 4 25.73 -12.54 2.14
C ALA A 4 24.83 -13.44 1.26
N ILE A 5 23.53 -13.14 1.25
CA ILE A 5 22.52 -13.89 0.47
C ILE A 5 22.05 -13.10 -0.76
N LEU A 6 22.11 -11.77 -0.71
CA LEU A 6 21.71 -10.85 -1.78
C LEU A 6 22.73 -9.73 -1.90
N ASN A 7 22.87 -9.19 -3.11
CA ASN A 7 23.61 -7.97 -3.39
C ASN A 7 22.66 -6.81 -3.77
N THR A 8 23.19 -5.60 -3.94
CA THR A 8 22.39 -4.41 -4.30
C THR A 8 21.68 -4.55 -5.65
N GLY A 9 22.28 -5.25 -6.61
CA GLY A 9 21.64 -5.54 -7.90
C GLY A 9 20.43 -6.45 -7.76
N ASP A 10 20.50 -7.45 -6.87
CA ASP A 10 19.35 -8.29 -6.55
C ASP A 10 18.20 -7.47 -5.94
N LEU A 11 18.54 -6.51 -5.06
CA LEU A 11 17.54 -5.64 -4.44
C LEU A 11 16.84 -4.76 -5.47
N LEU A 12 17.59 -4.12 -6.38
CA LEU A 12 17.02 -3.29 -7.44
C LEU A 12 16.12 -4.11 -8.37
N ARG A 13 16.55 -5.33 -8.73
CA ARG A 13 15.73 -6.25 -9.52
C ARG A 13 14.44 -6.62 -8.80
N LEU A 14 14.50 -6.93 -7.50
CA LEU A 14 13.30 -7.27 -6.71
C LEU A 14 12.34 -6.08 -6.55
N GLN A 15 12.87 -4.85 -6.46
CA GLN A 15 12.05 -3.63 -6.46
C GLN A 15 11.30 -3.46 -7.78
N ASP A 16 11.94 -3.74 -8.92
CA ASP A 16 11.30 -3.70 -10.23
C ASP A 16 10.24 -4.80 -10.39
N VAL A 17 10.52 -6.03 -9.95
CA VAL A 17 9.52 -7.11 -9.94
C VAL A 17 8.32 -6.71 -9.08
N ALA A 18 8.55 -6.19 -7.87
CA ALA A 18 7.48 -5.71 -7.01
C ALA A 18 6.67 -4.59 -7.68
N ALA A 19 7.33 -3.60 -8.29
CA ALA A 19 6.65 -2.50 -8.97
C ALA A 19 5.68 -2.98 -10.06
N ASN A 20 5.95 -4.13 -10.69
CA ASN A 20 5.13 -4.70 -11.77
C ASN A 20 4.04 -5.69 -11.30
N ASN A 21 3.97 -6.06 -10.02
CA ASN A 21 2.93 -6.96 -9.51
C ASN A 21 1.52 -6.44 -9.77
N PHE A 22 0.63 -7.28 -10.31
CA PHE A 22 -0.70 -6.87 -10.70
C PHE A 22 -1.53 -6.35 -9.52
N VAL A 23 -2.23 -5.23 -9.73
CA VAL A 23 -3.20 -4.68 -8.79
C VAL A 23 -4.49 -4.41 -9.54
N HIS A 24 -5.55 -5.07 -9.11
CA HIS A 24 -6.87 -4.86 -9.67
C HIS A 24 -7.36 -3.42 -9.38
N HIS A 25 -8.05 -2.79 -10.35
CA HIS A 25 -8.53 -1.40 -10.20
C HIS A 25 -9.40 -1.20 -8.95
N ALA A 26 -10.26 -2.18 -8.62
CA ALA A 26 -11.08 -2.13 -7.41
C ALA A 26 -10.25 -2.00 -6.11
N LEU A 27 -9.02 -2.52 -6.07
CA LEU A 27 -8.12 -2.33 -4.93
C LEU A 27 -7.53 -0.91 -4.90
N VAL A 28 -7.26 -0.32 -6.05
CA VAL A 28 -6.85 1.08 -6.15
C VAL A 28 -7.97 1.98 -5.62
N ASP A 29 -9.20 1.76 -6.08
CA ASP A 29 -10.38 2.51 -5.63
C ASP A 29 -10.63 2.33 -4.13
N TYR A 30 -10.43 1.12 -3.61
CA TYR A 30 -10.52 0.84 -2.18
C TYR A 30 -9.47 1.63 -1.37
N VAL A 31 -8.22 1.64 -1.81
CA VAL A 31 -7.16 2.42 -1.15
C VAL A 31 -7.44 3.92 -1.19
N VAL A 32 -7.96 4.44 -2.32
CA VAL A 32 -8.38 5.84 -2.42
C VAL A 32 -9.50 6.12 -1.42
N ARG A 33 -10.51 5.25 -1.31
CA ARG A 33 -11.60 5.39 -0.33
C ARG A 33 -11.09 5.38 1.11
N ILE A 34 -10.12 4.55 1.45
CA ILE A 34 -9.48 4.57 2.79
C ILE A 34 -8.84 5.93 3.05
N VAL A 35 -8.03 6.42 2.11
CA VAL A 35 -7.34 7.71 2.26
C VAL A 35 -8.36 8.84 2.40
N THR A 36 -9.43 8.84 1.60
CA THR A 36 -10.53 9.82 1.71
C THR A 36 -11.24 9.72 3.06
N ALA A 37 -11.50 8.51 3.56
CA ALA A 37 -12.12 8.31 4.87
C ALA A 37 -11.30 8.90 6.02
N THR A 38 -9.97 8.97 5.91
CA THR A 38 -9.15 9.66 6.92
C THR A 38 -9.29 11.19 6.89
N ARG A 39 -9.78 11.76 5.79
CA ARG A 39 -9.94 13.21 5.60
C ARG A 39 -11.37 13.66 5.93
N GLU A 40 -12.35 12.83 5.58
CA GLU A 40 -13.78 13.11 5.67
C GLU A 40 -14.51 11.94 6.38
N PRO A 41 -14.10 11.55 7.60
CA PRO A 41 -14.60 10.32 8.25
C PRO A 41 -16.12 10.34 8.51
N GLU A 42 -16.70 11.52 8.68
CA GLU A 42 -18.15 11.73 8.81
C GLU A 42 -18.95 11.22 7.60
N GLN A 43 -18.43 11.34 6.37
CA GLN A 43 -19.08 10.83 5.16
C GLN A 43 -19.04 9.30 5.07
N PHE A 44 -18.22 8.65 5.89
CA PHE A 44 -18.05 7.20 5.94
C PHE A 44 -18.69 6.59 7.20
N GLY A 45 -19.60 7.33 7.86
CA GLY A 45 -20.30 6.84 9.06
C GLY A 45 -19.43 6.76 10.31
N MET A 46 -18.31 7.50 10.34
CA MET A 46 -17.37 7.55 11.47
C MET A 46 -17.26 8.99 12.03
N PRO A 47 -18.36 9.61 12.50
CA PRO A 47 -18.34 11.00 12.94
C PRO A 47 -17.37 11.24 14.12
N ASP A 48 -17.25 10.29 15.04
CA ASP A 48 -16.36 10.41 16.21
C ASP A 48 -14.88 10.48 15.82
N ALA A 49 -14.49 9.82 14.72
CA ALA A 49 -13.11 9.83 14.24
C ALA A 49 -12.64 11.21 13.79
N LYS A 50 -13.56 12.13 13.46
CA LYS A 50 -13.22 13.53 13.12
C LYS A 50 -12.50 14.23 14.26
N ALA A 51 -12.86 13.92 15.51
CA ALA A 51 -12.24 14.51 16.68
C ALA A 51 -10.86 13.91 16.99
N TRP A 52 -10.55 12.71 16.49
CA TRP A 52 -9.29 12.00 16.75
C TRP A 52 -8.23 12.26 15.68
N ILE A 53 -8.64 12.58 14.46
CA ILE A 53 -7.75 12.78 13.32
C ILE A 53 -7.48 14.28 13.12
N ALA A 54 -6.32 14.75 13.58
CA ALA A 54 -5.91 16.14 13.37
C ALA A 54 -5.74 16.48 11.88
N TYR A 55 -5.17 15.56 11.09
CA TYR A 55 -4.99 15.70 9.65
C TYR A 55 -5.14 14.34 8.97
N GLY A 56 -5.97 14.27 7.93
CA GLY A 56 -6.10 13.07 7.11
C GLY A 56 -4.86 12.79 6.26
N ALA A 57 -4.75 11.56 5.80
CA ALA A 57 -3.68 11.15 4.90
C ALA A 57 -3.69 11.97 3.60
N SER A 58 -2.50 12.30 3.09
CA SER A 58 -2.37 12.97 1.80
C SER A 58 -2.75 12.03 0.64
N PRO A 59 -3.12 12.56 -0.54
CA PRO A 59 -3.32 11.72 -1.74
C PRO A 59 -2.11 10.82 -2.08
N ARG A 60 -0.89 11.21 -1.68
CA ARG A 60 0.32 10.38 -1.87
C ARG A 60 0.32 9.11 -1.03
N ALA A 61 -0.46 9.05 0.05
CA ALA A 61 -0.60 7.84 0.85
C ALA A 61 -1.13 6.67 0.01
N SER A 62 -2.00 6.94 -0.97
CA SER A 62 -2.49 5.90 -1.90
C SER A 62 -1.34 5.25 -2.69
N LEU A 63 -0.38 6.05 -3.17
CA LEU A 63 0.80 5.54 -3.87
C LEU A 63 1.65 4.65 -2.97
N GLY A 64 1.89 5.09 -1.73
CA GLY A 64 2.67 4.34 -0.75
C GLY A 64 2.01 3.02 -0.38
N ILE A 65 0.70 3.02 -0.14
CA ILE A 65 -0.06 1.80 0.17
C ILE A 65 0.02 0.82 -1.00
N ILE A 66 -0.22 1.26 -2.25
CA ILE A 66 -0.15 0.38 -3.43
C ILE A 66 1.24 -0.20 -3.63
N ALA A 67 2.30 0.60 -3.48
CA ALA A 67 3.67 0.12 -3.57
C ALA A 67 4.00 -0.92 -2.48
N ALA A 68 3.59 -0.66 -1.24
CA ALA A 68 3.77 -1.59 -0.14
C ALA A 68 2.97 -2.90 -0.34
N SER A 69 1.74 -2.81 -0.82
CA SER A 69 0.91 -3.98 -1.13
C SER A 69 1.53 -4.85 -2.22
N ARG A 70 2.10 -4.23 -3.27
CA ARG A 70 2.84 -4.92 -4.34
C ARG A 70 4.07 -5.66 -3.82
N ALA A 71 4.88 -4.97 -3.00
CA ALA A 71 6.05 -5.58 -2.36
C ALA A 71 5.64 -6.74 -1.43
N LEU A 72 4.56 -6.57 -0.65
CA LEU A 72 4.05 -7.61 0.23
C LEU A 72 3.54 -8.83 -0.55
N ALA A 73 2.89 -8.63 -1.70
CA ALA A 73 2.50 -9.72 -2.58
C ALA A 73 3.72 -10.52 -3.04
N LEU A 74 4.78 -9.84 -3.49
CA LEU A 74 6.02 -10.50 -3.92
C LEU A 74 6.67 -11.30 -2.77
N VAL A 75 6.79 -10.70 -1.59
CA VAL A 75 7.34 -11.38 -0.39
C VAL A 75 6.53 -12.63 -0.03
N ARG A 76 5.23 -12.63 -0.32
CA ARG A 76 4.33 -13.77 -0.10
C ARG A 76 4.26 -14.73 -1.28
N GLY A 77 5.14 -14.60 -2.27
CA GLY A 77 5.22 -15.48 -3.43
C GLY A 77 4.08 -15.28 -4.44
N ARG A 78 3.46 -14.10 -4.47
CA ARG A 78 2.38 -13.76 -5.39
C ARG A 78 2.78 -12.66 -6.35
N ASP A 79 2.26 -12.75 -7.56
CA ASP A 79 2.38 -11.77 -8.64
C ASP A 79 1.16 -10.83 -8.71
N TYR A 80 0.19 -10.97 -7.80
CA TYR A 80 -0.97 -10.09 -7.65
C TYR A 80 -1.25 -9.72 -6.19
N VAL A 81 -1.85 -8.55 -5.99
CA VAL A 81 -2.29 -8.06 -4.68
C VAL A 81 -3.67 -8.61 -4.32
N ILE A 82 -3.84 -8.97 -3.05
CA ILE A 82 -5.12 -9.33 -2.44
C ILE A 82 -5.45 -8.37 -1.29
N PRO A 83 -6.74 -8.04 -1.07
CA PRO A 83 -7.15 -7.40 0.17
C PRO A 83 -6.93 -8.39 1.32
N GLN A 84 -6.45 -7.92 2.48
CA GLN A 84 -6.24 -8.70 3.69
C GLN A 84 -7.07 -8.13 4.82
#